data_AF-A0A2A4N8Z2-F1
#
_entry.id   AF-A0A2A4N8Z2-F1
#
_cell.length_a   1.000
_cell.length_b   1.000
_cell.length_c   1.000
_cell.angle_alpha   90.00
_cell.angle_beta   90.00
_cell.angle_gamma   90.00
#
_symmetry.space_group_name_H-M   'P 1'
#
loop_
_entity.id
_entity.type
_entity.pdbx_description
1 polymer ?
#
loop_
_entity_poly.entity_id
_entity_poly.type
_entity_poly.pdbx_seq_one_letter_code
_entity_poly.pdbx_strand_id
1 'polypeptide(L)'
;MNKLTILLLLFFCHACASDGEQDISLYQVRKDNLSINLSEEGELKALNSINISSPSLSWRYGNLKIIKIVDDGTEVSKGDTVIIFDPSEVGKVIEQSKNELAISRAELEKNKAEQASKLEELESNFKITEISHRISEINFELAEYEAEVTKKEIELIEVSI
;
A
#
# COMPACT_ATOMS: atom_id res chain seq x y z
N MET A 1 -15.18 82.22 101.59
CA MET A 1 -14.32 81.66 100.51
C MET A 1 -13.51 80.50 101.07
N ASN A 2 -14.00 79.28 100.89
CA ASN A 2 -13.35 78.05 101.35
C ASN A 2 -12.42 77.53 100.25
N LYS A 3 -11.15 77.29 100.59
CA LYS A 3 -10.14 76.75 99.66
C LYS A 3 -10.56 75.41 99.03
N LEU A 4 -11.46 74.68 99.70
CA LEU A 4 -12.04 73.41 99.24
C LEU A 4 -12.97 73.56 98.02
N THR A 5 -13.77 74.62 97.95
CA THR A 5 -14.69 74.84 96.80
C THR A 5 -13.93 75.28 95.55
N ILE A 6 -12.79 75.95 95.71
CA ILE A 6 -11.90 76.30 94.58
C ILE A 6 -11.18 75.06 94.06
N LEU A 7 -10.73 74.16 94.95
CA LEU A 7 -10.10 72.89 94.57
C LEU A 7 -11.06 71.98 93.79
N LEU A 8 -12.33 71.91 94.21
CA LEU A 8 -13.35 71.08 93.57
C LEU A 8 -13.74 71.62 92.18
N LEU A 9 -13.75 72.94 91.99
CA LEU A 9 -14.05 73.58 90.71
C LEU A 9 -12.89 73.44 89.70
N LEU A 10 -11.64 73.45 90.18
CA LEU A 10 -10.45 73.19 89.37
C LEU A 10 -10.38 71.73 88.91
N PHE A 11 -10.81 70.78 89.75
CA PHE A 11 -10.88 69.36 89.39
C PHE A 11 -11.93 69.09 88.31
N PHE A 12 -13.07 69.79 88.34
CA PHE A 12 -14.15 69.64 87.36
C PHE A 12 -13.80 70.23 85.97
N CYS A 13 -12.92 71.25 85.90
CA CYS A 13 -12.43 71.79 84.62
C CYS A 13 -11.38 70.94 83.93
N HIS A 14 -10.74 69.98 84.62
CA HIS A 14 -9.78 69.05 84.01
C HIS A 14 -10.43 67.82 83.36
N ALA A 15 -11.73 67.59 83.62
CA ALA A 15 -12.45 66.42 83.12
C ALA A 15 -13.03 66.59 81.70
N CYS A 16 -12.77 67.72 81.03
CA CYS A 16 -13.30 68.03 79.71
C CYS A 16 -12.16 68.35 78.73
N ALA A 17 -11.31 67.35 78.48
CA ALA A 17 -10.36 67.34 77.38
C ALA A 17 -10.22 65.90 76.87
N SER A 18 -11.31 65.35 76.33
CA SER A 18 -11.24 64.17 75.47
C SER A 18 -11.01 64.66 74.04
N ASP A 19 -9.76 64.98 73.71
CA ASP A 19 -9.35 65.19 72.32
C ASP A 19 -9.41 63.82 71.64
N GLY A 20 -10.45 63.64 70.82
CA GLY A 20 -10.65 62.46 70.02
C GLY A 20 -9.67 62.42 68.87
N GLU A 21 -8.40 62.14 69.14
CA GLU A 21 -7.45 61.77 68.09
C GLU A 21 -7.73 60.32 67.71
N GLN A 22 -8.51 60.14 66.64
CA GLN A 22 -8.43 58.90 65.88
C GLN A 22 -7.02 58.84 65.31
N ASP A 23 -6.17 58.00 65.92
CA ASP A 23 -4.82 57.68 65.44
C ASP A 23 -4.95 56.91 64.12
N ILE A 24 -5.10 57.66 63.02
CA ILE A 24 -5.12 57.11 61.68
C ILE A 24 -3.67 56.92 61.25
N SER A 25 -3.18 55.69 61.39
CA SER A 25 -1.83 55.30 60.97
C SER A 25 -1.66 55.48 59.47
N LEU A 26 -0.88 56.50 59.06
CA LEU A 26 -0.58 56.79 57.65
C LEU A 26 0.75 56.14 57.23
N TYR A 27 0.76 55.52 56.05
CA TYR A 27 1.96 54.92 55.44
C TYR A 27 2.40 55.69 54.18
N GLN A 28 3.70 55.87 54.01
CA GLN A 28 4.28 56.52 52.84
C GLN A 28 4.43 55.52 51.68
N VAL A 29 3.69 55.75 50.60
CA VAL A 29 3.79 54.95 49.37
C VAL A 29 4.86 55.50 48.43
N ARG A 30 5.53 54.62 47.70
CA ARG A 30 6.53 54.95 46.67
C ARG A 30 6.15 54.31 45.35
N LYS A 31 6.31 55.05 44.25
CA LYS A 31 6.18 54.50 42.91
C LYS A 31 7.43 53.68 42.58
N ASP A 32 7.23 52.41 42.25
CA ASP A 32 8.28 51.50 41.82
C ASP A 32 7.74 50.57 40.72
N ASN A 33 8.63 49.82 40.06
CA ASN A 33 8.26 48.89 39.00
C ASN A 33 7.76 47.57 39.62
N LEU A 34 6.47 47.30 39.46
CA LEU A 34 5.86 46.03 39.86
C LEU A 34 5.89 45.04 38.69
N SER A 35 6.72 44.01 38.78
CA SER A 35 6.69 42.89 37.83
C SER A 35 5.60 41.90 38.23
N ILE A 36 4.58 41.75 37.38
CA ILE A 36 3.51 40.78 37.57
C ILE A 36 3.86 39.54 36.76
N ASN A 37 4.14 38.43 37.44
CA ASN A 37 4.39 37.14 36.80
C ASN A 37 3.10 36.32 36.81
N LEU A 38 2.66 35.89 35.63
CA LEU A 38 1.55 34.95 35.46
C LEU A 38 2.13 33.58 35.13
N SER A 39 1.80 32.58 35.94
CA SER A 39 2.17 31.19 35.68
C SER A 39 0.95 30.46 35.13
N GLU A 40 1.11 29.82 33.97
CA GLU A 40 0.11 28.94 33.38
C GLU A 40 0.56 27.50 33.48
N GLU A 41 -0.40 26.60 33.66
CA GLU A 41 -0.18 25.16 33.70
C GLU A 41 -0.70 24.55 32.41
N GLY A 42 0.01 23.54 31.90
CA GLY A 42 -0.37 22.84 30.68
C GLY A 42 0.39 21.53 30.52
N GLU A 43 -0.05 20.73 29.56
CA GLU A 43 0.55 19.43 29.26
C GLU A 43 1.42 19.50 27.99
N LEU A 44 2.51 18.74 28.01
CA LEU A 44 3.35 18.56 26.82
C LEU A 44 2.78 17.43 25.96
N LYS A 45 2.75 17.66 24.65
CA LYS A 45 2.38 16.65 23.66
C LYS A 45 3.48 16.51 22.62
N ALA A 46 3.66 15.29 22.11
CA ALA A 46 4.56 15.04 21.00
C ALA A 46 4.16 15.88 19.78
N LEU A 47 5.15 16.50 19.13
CA LEU A 47 4.95 17.27 17.90
C LEU A 47 4.41 16.36 16.78
N ASN A 48 4.93 15.14 16.68
CA ASN A 48 4.50 14.12 15.75
C ASN A 48 4.41 12.77 16.48
N SER A 49 3.35 12.01 16.18
CA SER A 49 3.15 10.66 16.70
C SER A 49 2.75 9.76 15.54
N ILE A 50 3.53 8.72 15.28
CA ILE A 50 3.32 7.78 14.18
C ILE A 50 3.21 6.38 14.77
N ASN A 51 2.14 5.67 14.42
CA ASN A 51 2.02 4.25 14.72
C ASN A 51 2.60 3.44 13.57
N ILE A 52 3.58 2.59 13.88
CA ILE A 52 4.16 1.64 12.92
C ILE A 52 3.43 0.32 13.08
N SER A 53 2.72 -0.11 12.04
CA SER A 53 2.04 -1.40 11.99
C SER A 53 2.81 -2.39 11.11
N SER A 54 2.54 -3.68 11.30
CA SER A 54 3.02 -4.69 10.37
C SER A 54 2.46 -4.46 8.95
N PRO A 55 3.19 -4.88 7.91
CA PRO A 55 2.66 -4.90 6.55
C PRO A 55 1.43 -5.81 6.46
N SER A 56 0.45 -5.40 5.66
CA SER A 56 -0.68 -6.27 5.32
C SER A 56 -0.21 -7.35 4.36
N LEU A 57 -0.22 -8.60 4.82
CA LEU A 57 0.16 -9.77 4.02
C LEU A 57 -1.08 -10.61 3.72
N SER A 58 -1.17 -11.11 2.49
CA SER A 58 -2.21 -12.08 2.12
C SER A 58 -2.01 -13.38 2.88
N TRP A 59 -3.10 -14.09 3.18
CA TRP A 59 -3.10 -15.39 3.87
C TRP A 59 -2.16 -16.42 3.22
N ARG A 60 -1.90 -16.30 1.91
CA ARG A 60 -1.01 -17.17 1.15
C ARG A 60 0.46 -17.12 1.58
N TYR A 61 0.88 -16.04 2.22
CA TYR A 61 2.27 -15.83 2.65
C TYR A 61 2.52 -16.22 4.11
N GLY A 62 1.54 -16.85 4.75
CA GLY A 62 1.66 -17.34 6.11
C GLY A 62 1.62 -16.24 7.17
N ASN A 63 2.03 -16.62 8.38
CA ASN A 63 2.04 -15.73 9.53
C ASN A 63 3.38 -14.98 9.63
N LEU A 64 3.31 -13.67 9.90
CA LEU A 64 4.49 -12.86 10.18
C LEU A 64 5.10 -13.26 11.54
N LYS A 65 6.38 -13.60 11.52
CA LYS A 65 7.18 -13.85 12.74
C LYS A 65 8.25 -12.77 12.84
N ILE A 66 8.37 -12.14 14.01
CA ILE A 66 9.40 -11.14 14.26
C ILE A 66 10.69 -11.86 14.60
N ILE A 67 11.77 -11.55 13.89
CA ILE A 67 13.12 -12.07 14.18
C ILE A 67 13.99 -11.05 14.91
N LYS A 68 13.72 -9.76 14.69
CA LYS A 68 14.44 -8.67 15.33
C LYS A 68 13.51 -7.48 15.50
N ILE A 69 13.59 -6.85 16.67
CA ILE A 69 12.99 -5.56 16.95
C ILE A 69 14.07 -4.70 17.62
N VAL A 70 14.03 -3.39 17.37
CA VAL A 70 14.86 -2.42 18.07
C VAL A 70 14.45 -2.31 19.54
N ASP A 71 15.41 -2.02 20.42
CA ASP A 71 15.13 -1.87 21.85
C ASP A 71 14.27 -0.62 22.13
N ASP A 72 13.43 -0.71 23.15
CA ASP A 72 12.57 0.40 23.57
C ASP A 72 13.40 1.63 23.98
N GLY A 73 12.94 2.82 23.54
CA GLY A 73 13.62 4.09 23.81
C GLY A 73 14.81 4.39 22.88
N THR A 74 15.09 3.52 21.90
CA THR A 74 16.12 3.79 20.89
C THR A 74 15.71 4.93 19.97
N GLU A 75 16.60 5.89 19.79
CA GLU A 75 16.44 6.96 18.80
C GLU A 75 16.69 6.42 17.39
N VAL A 76 15.72 6.57 16.49
CA VAL A 76 15.78 6.08 15.11
C VAL A 76 15.50 7.21 14.12
N SER A 77 16.18 7.15 12.99
CA SER A 77 16.00 8.07 11.88
C SER A 77 15.06 7.51 10.81
N LYS A 78 14.56 8.40 9.94
CA LYS A 78 13.72 8.00 8.82
C LYS A 78 14.49 7.05 7.89
N GLY A 79 13.93 5.86 7.68
CA GLY A 79 14.51 4.82 6.83
C GLY A 79 15.20 3.70 7.63
N ASP A 80 15.35 3.87 8.93
CA ASP A 80 15.93 2.84 9.78
C ASP A 80 15.01 1.63 9.91
N THR A 81 15.61 0.46 9.99
CA THR A 81 14.88 -0.80 10.15
C THR A 81 14.59 -1.03 11.62
N VAL A 82 13.34 -0.81 12.01
CA VAL A 82 12.85 -1.00 13.39
C VAL A 82 12.44 -2.44 13.69
N ILE A 83 11.91 -3.16 12.70
CA ILE A 83 11.41 -4.53 12.84
C ILE A 83 11.85 -5.33 11.61
N ILE A 84 12.34 -6.54 11.85
CA ILE A 84 12.64 -7.51 10.80
C ILE A 84 11.74 -8.73 11.02
N PHE A 85 11.06 -9.15 9.95
CA PHE A 85 10.24 -10.35 9.93
C PHE A 85 11.00 -11.51 9.26
N ASP A 86 10.68 -12.75 9.64
CA ASP A 86 11.23 -13.96 9.03
C ASP A 86 10.79 -14.05 7.55
N PRO A 87 11.74 -14.01 6.59
CA PRO A 87 11.39 -14.06 5.17
C PRO A 87 11.13 -15.49 4.66
N SER A 88 11.31 -16.53 5.48
CA SER A 88 11.34 -17.93 5.01
C SER A 88 10.04 -18.36 4.33
N GLU A 89 8.88 -18.05 4.92
CA GLU A 89 7.58 -18.43 4.35
C GLU A 89 7.28 -17.69 3.06
N VAL A 90 7.54 -16.38 3.04
CA VAL A 90 7.40 -15.55 1.84
C VAL A 90 8.36 -16.02 0.73
N GLY A 91 9.59 -16.36 1.11
CA GLY A 91 10.63 -16.85 0.20
C GLY A 91 10.22 -18.14 -0.50
N LYS A 92 9.69 -19.12 0.25
CA LYS A 92 9.15 -20.37 -0.31
C LYS A 92 8.06 -20.11 -1.35
N VAL A 93 7.11 -19.22 -1.06
CA VAL A 93 6.03 -18.89 -1.99
C VAL A 93 6.58 -18.23 -3.25
N ILE A 94 7.52 -17.29 -3.11
CA ILE A 94 8.17 -16.63 -4.25
C ILE A 94 8.90 -17.66 -5.13
N GLU A 95 9.64 -18.59 -4.53
CA GLU A 95 10.36 -19.64 -5.25
C GLU A 95 9.39 -20.57 -5.99
N GLN A 96 8.33 -21.01 -5.32
CA GLN A 96 7.28 -21.83 -5.93
C GLN A 96 6.63 -21.11 -7.13
N SER A 97 6.27 -19.83 -6.98
CA SER A 97 5.70 -19.04 -8.07
C SER A 97 6.69 -18.83 -9.24
N LYS A 98 7.99 -18.71 -8.96
CA LYS A 98 9.01 -18.65 -10.02
C LYS A 98 9.11 -19.96 -10.80
N ASN A 99 9.08 -21.09 -10.09
CA ASN A 99 9.12 -22.41 -10.72
C ASN A 99 7.86 -22.67 -11.57
N GLU A 100 6.68 -22.33 -11.05
CA GLU A 100 5.42 -22.43 -11.78
C GLU A 100 5.42 -21.56 -13.04
N LEU A 101 5.92 -20.31 -12.94
CA LEU A 101 6.09 -19.44 -14.09
C LEU A 101 7.05 -20.02 -15.13
N ALA A 102 8.15 -20.63 -14.70
CA ALA A 102 9.12 -21.25 -15.60
C ALA A 102 8.52 -22.45 -16.34
N ILE A 103 7.79 -23.31 -15.63
CA ILE A 103 7.07 -24.45 -16.22
C ILE A 103 6.03 -23.96 -17.23
N SER A 104 5.19 -23.01 -16.83
CA SER A 104 4.14 -22.46 -17.70
C SER A 104 4.72 -21.81 -18.97
N ARG A 105 5.88 -21.15 -18.87
CA ARG A 105 6.59 -20.62 -20.06
C ARG A 105 7.13 -21.73 -20.95
N ALA A 106 7.71 -22.78 -20.38
CA ALA A 106 8.20 -23.92 -21.15
C ALA A 106 7.05 -24.63 -21.88
N GLU A 107 5.92 -24.83 -21.20
CA GLU A 107 4.70 -25.38 -21.81
C GLU A 107 4.16 -24.49 -22.91
N LEU A 108 4.15 -23.16 -22.72
CA LEU A 108 3.74 -22.22 -23.76
C LEU A 108 4.61 -22.34 -25.02
N GLU A 109 5.93 -22.38 -24.86
CA GLU A 109 6.85 -22.51 -26.00
C GLU A 109 6.73 -23.87 -26.69
N LYS A 110 6.57 -24.95 -25.91
CA LYS A 110 6.27 -26.28 -26.46
C LYS A 110 4.98 -26.26 -27.28
N ASN A 111 3.89 -25.71 -26.73
CA ASN A 111 2.59 -25.65 -27.40
C ASN A 111 2.66 -24.83 -28.70
N LYS A 112 3.43 -23.74 -28.72
CA LYS A 112 3.67 -22.97 -29.95
C LYS A 112 4.41 -23.79 -31.01
N ALA A 113 5.44 -24.53 -30.61
CA ALA A 113 6.19 -25.38 -31.53
C ALA A 113 5.32 -26.52 -32.09
N GLU A 114 4.51 -27.16 -31.25
CA GLU A 114 3.55 -28.19 -31.66
C GLU A 114 2.49 -27.62 -32.61
N GLN A 115 1.96 -26.41 -32.33
CA GLN A 115 1.02 -25.72 -33.22
C GLN A 115 1.65 -25.40 -34.58
N ALA A 116 2.88 -24.91 -34.60
CA ALA A 116 3.59 -24.61 -35.84
C ALA A 116 3.82 -25.88 -36.67
N SER A 117 4.29 -26.97 -36.05
CA SER A 117 4.47 -28.25 -36.71
C SER A 117 3.15 -28.81 -37.23
N LYS A 118 2.05 -28.68 -36.46
CA LYS A 118 0.74 -29.14 -36.90
C LYS A 118 0.21 -28.34 -38.10
N LEU A 119 0.47 -27.04 -38.13
CA LEU A 119 0.11 -26.20 -39.26
C LEU A 119 0.83 -26.64 -40.53
N GLU A 120 2.14 -26.88 -40.45
CA GLU A 120 2.94 -27.38 -41.58
C GLU A 120 2.46 -28.74 -42.08
N GLU A 121 2.12 -29.67 -41.17
CA GLU A 121 1.53 -30.96 -41.52
C GLU A 121 0.18 -30.79 -42.25
N LEU A 122 -0.68 -29.92 -41.75
CA LEU A 122 -1.98 -29.63 -42.38
C LEU A 122 -1.82 -29.02 -43.78
N GLU A 123 -0.86 -28.11 -43.97
CA GLU A 123 -0.56 -27.52 -45.28
C GLU A 123 -0.03 -28.56 -46.26
N SER A 124 0.85 -29.46 -45.82
CA SER A 124 1.35 -30.57 -46.64
C SER A 124 0.23 -31.52 -47.06
N ASN A 125 -0.61 -31.92 -46.10
CA ASN A 125 -1.76 -32.79 -46.35
C ASN A 125 -2.78 -32.13 -47.29
N PHE A 126 -2.99 -30.82 -47.17
CA PHE A 126 -3.84 -30.06 -48.07
C PHE A 126 -3.30 -30.11 -49.51
N LYS A 127 -2.01 -29.85 -49.72
CA LYS A 127 -1.37 -29.94 -51.05
C LYS A 127 -1.43 -31.35 -51.63
N ILE A 128 -1.21 -32.39 -50.83
CA ILE A 128 -1.33 -33.78 -51.28
C ILE A 128 -2.77 -34.07 -51.72
N THR A 129 -3.75 -33.61 -50.95
CA THR A 129 -5.17 -33.78 -51.27
C THR A 129 -5.54 -33.05 -52.56
N GLU A 130 -5.04 -31.83 -52.75
CA GLU A 130 -5.23 -31.03 -53.97
C GLU A 130 -4.64 -31.72 -55.21
N ILE A 131 -3.39 -32.22 -55.11
CA ILE A 131 -2.74 -32.97 -56.20
C ILE A 131 -3.53 -34.25 -56.54
N SER A 132 -3.94 -35.00 -55.51
CA SER A 132 -4.74 -36.23 -55.68
C SER A 132 -6.07 -35.93 -56.37
N HIS A 133 -6.75 -34.86 -55.96
CA HIS A 133 -7.96 -34.40 -56.61
C HIS A 133 -7.72 -34.06 -58.08
N ARG A 134 -6.65 -33.31 -58.39
CA ARG A 134 -6.32 -32.95 -59.78
C ARG A 134 -6.00 -34.16 -60.65
N ILE A 135 -5.30 -35.15 -60.13
CA ILE A 135 -5.05 -36.42 -60.84
C ILE A 135 -6.37 -37.12 -61.14
N SER A 136 -7.30 -37.15 -60.17
CA SER A 136 -8.63 -37.74 -60.39
C SER A 136 -9.43 -37.00 -61.47
N GLU A 137 -9.34 -35.67 -61.53
CA GLU A 137 -9.97 -34.89 -62.61
C GLU A 137 -9.37 -35.22 -63.99
N ILE A 138 -8.04 -35.24 -64.09
CA ILE A 138 -7.34 -35.58 -65.35
C ILE A 138 -7.71 -36.99 -65.82
N ASN A 139 -7.75 -37.97 -64.92
CA ASN A 139 -8.15 -39.33 -65.26
C ASN A 139 -9.60 -39.41 -65.74
N PHE A 140 -10.49 -38.60 -65.15
CA PHE A 140 -11.88 -38.51 -65.59
C PHE A 140 -11.99 -37.91 -67.01
N GLU A 141 -11.23 -36.85 -67.32
CA GLU A 141 -11.14 -36.28 -68.67
C GLU A 141 -10.59 -37.28 -69.68
N LEU A 142 -9.54 -38.05 -69.32
CA LEU A 142 -8.95 -39.07 -70.20
C LEU A 142 -9.91 -40.20 -70.55
N ALA A 143 -10.79 -40.60 -69.62
CA ALA A 143 -11.77 -41.66 -69.84
C ALA A 143 -12.73 -41.35 -71.02
N GLU A 144 -13.03 -40.08 -71.29
CA GLU A 144 -13.84 -39.66 -72.44
C GLU A 144 -13.11 -39.91 -73.76
N TYR A 145 -11.80 -39.62 -73.83
CA TYR A 145 -10.97 -39.85 -75.01
C TYR A 145 -10.69 -41.34 -75.24
N GLU A 146 -10.46 -42.12 -74.18
CA GLU A 146 -10.27 -43.57 -74.29
C GLU A 146 -11.51 -44.23 -74.91
N ALA A 147 -12.71 -43.79 -74.53
CA ALA A 147 -13.95 -44.29 -75.11
C ALA A 147 -14.07 -43.96 -76.62
N GLU A 148 -13.63 -42.78 -77.07
CA GLU A 148 -13.60 -42.43 -78.49
C GLU A 148 -12.56 -43.20 -79.28
N VAL A 149 -11.33 -43.32 -78.76
CA VAL A 149 -10.24 -44.05 -79.42
C VAL A 149 -10.63 -45.50 -79.60
N THR A 150 -11.17 -46.14 -78.55
CA THR A 150 -11.62 -47.54 -78.60
C THR A 150 -12.72 -47.74 -79.64
N LYS A 151 -13.68 -46.80 -79.76
CA LYS A 151 -14.72 -46.86 -80.80
C LYS A 151 -14.15 -46.76 -82.22
N LYS A 152 -13.22 -45.82 -82.46
CA LYS A 152 -12.57 -45.67 -83.77
C LYS A 152 -11.71 -46.87 -84.13
N GLU A 153 -11.08 -47.50 -83.15
CA GLU A 153 -10.26 -48.69 -83.36
C GLU A 153 -11.13 -49.90 -83.75
N ILE A 154 -12.30 -50.08 -83.11
CA ILE A 154 -13.29 -51.07 -83.52
C ILE A 154 -13.79 -50.81 -84.95
N GLU A 155 -14.11 -49.55 -85.27
CA GLU A 155 -14.58 -49.15 -86.61
C GLU A 155 -13.52 -49.39 -87.70
N LEU A 156 -12.25 -49.08 -87.43
CA LEU A 156 -11.14 -49.34 -88.36
C LEU A 156 -10.89 -50.84 -88.58
N ILE A 157 -11.05 -51.67 -87.54
CA ILE A 157 -10.95 -53.12 -87.65
C ILE A 157 -12.08 -53.66 -88.53
N GLU A 158 -13.31 -53.20 -88.35
CA GLU A 158 -14.46 -53.60 -89.17
C GLU A 158 -14.31 -53.23 -90.66
N VAL A 159 -13.70 -52.09 -90.99
CA VAL A 159 -13.47 -51.65 -92.38
C VAL A 159 -12.30 -52.40 -93.06
N SER A 160 -11.43 -53.03 -92.27
CA SER A 160 -10.23 -53.75 -92.77
C SER A 160 -10.46 -55.25 -93.05
N ILE A 161 -11.68 -55.74 -92.84
CA ILE A 161 -12.14 -57.11 -93.12
C ILE A 161 -13.04 -57.10 -94.35
#